data_AF-A0A430LH68-F1
#
_entry.id   AF-A0A430LH68-F1
#
_cell.length_a   1.000
_cell.length_b   1.000
_cell.length_c   1.000
_cell.angle_alpha   90.00
_cell.angle_beta   90.00
_cell.angle_gamma   90.00
#
_symmetry.space_group_name_H-M   'P 1'
#
loop_
_entity.id
_entity.type
_entity.pdbx_description
1 polymer ?
#
loop_
_entity_poly.entity_id
_entity_poly.type
_entity_poly.pdbx_seq_one_letter_code
_entity_poly.pdbx_strand_id
1 'polypeptide(L)'
;MGYGMQSNGGEGGQSGSNSSDDEMAGHEWCCNKWHKKGRDLNRHNSSIHNHRFPCRSNEACGKVLADNKARNRHYWVHHQRWAQENNIPSLEGECEACGQTFSRKDRISRHLKRFPACREKLGL
;
A
#
# COMPACT_ATOMS: atom_id res chain seq x y z
N MET A 1 22.78 -57.81 -18.19
CA MET A 1 22.88 -56.34 -18.11
C MET A 1 22.15 -55.91 -16.83
N GLY A 2 22.90 -55.48 -15.82
CA GLY A 2 22.39 -55.21 -14.47
C GLY A 2 21.74 -53.82 -14.34
N TYR A 3 20.70 -53.74 -13.52
CA TYR A 3 19.98 -52.53 -13.14
C TYR A 3 20.82 -51.74 -12.12
N GLY A 4 21.00 -50.43 -12.34
CA GLY A 4 21.72 -49.51 -11.44
C GLY A 4 20.77 -48.46 -10.86
N MET A 5 20.80 -48.30 -9.53
CA MET A 5 19.92 -47.48 -8.70
C MET A 5 20.21 -45.96 -8.78
N GLN A 6 19.22 -45.15 -8.39
CA GLN A 6 19.29 -43.68 -8.23
C GLN A 6 20.34 -43.22 -7.20
N SER A 7 20.83 -41.98 -7.36
CA SER A 7 21.24 -41.12 -6.25
C SER A 7 21.10 -39.64 -6.64
N ASN A 8 20.09 -38.97 -6.08
CA ASN A 8 20.01 -37.51 -6.01
C ASN A 8 20.94 -37.05 -4.88
N GLY A 9 21.88 -36.17 -5.19
CA GLY A 9 22.71 -35.47 -4.20
C GLY A 9 22.60 -33.97 -4.43
N GLY A 10 21.78 -33.31 -3.62
CA GLY A 10 21.75 -31.86 -3.51
C GLY A 10 21.96 -31.50 -2.05
N GLU A 11 23.04 -30.77 -1.75
CA GLU A 11 23.30 -30.23 -0.41
C GLU A 11 24.14 -28.93 -0.49
N GLY A 12 23.67 -27.91 0.26
CA GLY A 12 24.43 -26.81 0.88
C GLY A 12 25.11 -25.78 -0.06
N GLY A 13 24.81 -24.49 -0.07
CA GLY A 13 24.27 -23.62 0.98
C GLY A 13 25.40 -22.91 1.71
N GLN A 14 25.84 -21.76 1.19
CA GLN A 14 26.52 -20.70 1.97
C GLN A 14 26.13 -19.34 1.37
N SER A 15 24.94 -18.86 1.76
CA SER A 15 24.57 -17.46 1.61
C SER A 15 25.42 -16.68 2.61
N GLY A 16 26.35 -15.88 2.09
CA GLY A 16 27.21 -15.01 2.89
C GLY A 16 26.36 -14.11 3.79
N SER A 17 26.52 -14.30 5.10
CA SER A 17 26.06 -13.41 6.14
C SER A 17 26.88 -12.13 6.07
N ASN A 18 26.35 -11.11 5.37
CA ASN A 18 26.84 -9.75 5.50
C ASN A 18 26.36 -9.19 6.85
N SER A 19 27.28 -9.22 7.81
CA SER A 19 27.17 -8.56 9.10
C SER A 19 26.92 -7.06 8.96
N SER A 20 25.85 -6.59 9.59
CA SER A 20 25.72 -5.24 10.19
C SER A 20 24.55 -5.32 11.18
N ASP A 21 24.66 -6.25 12.12
CA ASP A 21 23.70 -6.53 13.18
C ASP A 21 23.81 -5.50 14.30
N ASP A 22 23.35 -4.28 14.04
CA ASP A 22 22.68 -3.51 15.09
C ASP A 22 21.26 -4.08 15.19
N GLU A 23 21.10 -5.19 15.90
CA GLU A 23 19.78 -5.75 16.25
C GLU A 23 19.01 -4.74 17.11
N MET A 24 18.30 -3.84 16.45
CA MET A 24 17.36 -2.93 17.07
C MET A 24 16.19 -3.74 17.61
N ALA A 25 16.27 -4.13 18.89
CA ALA A 25 15.26 -4.92 19.57
C ALA A 25 13.83 -4.42 19.23
N GLY A 26 13.00 -5.33 18.70
CA GLY A 26 11.63 -5.01 18.30
C GLY A 26 11.46 -4.38 16.92
N HIS A 27 12.48 -4.36 16.05
CA HIS A 27 12.39 -3.93 14.64
C HIS A 27 12.86 -5.02 13.66
N GLU A 28 12.39 -4.97 12.41
CA GLU A 28 12.70 -5.87 11.30
C GLU A 28 13.03 -5.05 10.05
N TRP A 29 14.07 -5.47 9.31
CA TRP A 29 14.51 -4.80 8.09
C TRP A 29 13.73 -5.29 6.87
N CYS A 30 13.17 -4.36 6.08
CA CYS A 30 12.51 -4.67 4.81
C CYS A 30 12.50 -3.45 3.88
N CYS A 31 12.59 -3.65 2.56
CA CYS A 31 12.59 -2.58 1.54
C CYS A 31 13.45 -1.35 1.89
N ASN A 32 14.72 -1.60 2.27
CA ASN A 32 15.70 -0.57 2.63
C ASN A 32 15.33 0.27 3.87
N LYS A 33 14.50 -0.26 4.78
CA LYS A 33 14.12 0.44 6.02
C LYS A 33 13.86 -0.53 7.18
N TRP A 34 14.12 -0.07 8.40
CA TRP A 34 13.68 -0.73 9.63
C TRP A 34 12.20 -0.44 9.96
N HIS A 35 11.46 -1.49 10.29
CA HIS A 35 10.05 -1.46 10.65
C HIS A 35 9.85 -2.05 12.04
N LYS A 36 9.03 -1.43 12.90
CA LYS A 36 8.70 -2.02 14.19
C LYS A 36 7.94 -3.34 14.00
N LYS A 37 8.35 -4.39 14.73
CA LYS A 37 7.69 -5.70 14.77
C LYS A 37 6.20 -5.54 15.11
N GLY A 38 5.35 -6.37 14.49
CA GLY A 38 3.90 -6.35 14.69
C GLY A 38 3.15 -5.45 13.70
N ARG A 39 2.39 -4.46 14.18
CA ARG A 39 1.45 -3.67 13.34
C ARG A 39 2.16 -2.96 12.18
N ASP A 40 3.33 -2.37 12.42
CA ASP A 40 4.03 -1.58 11.43
C ASP A 40 4.63 -2.44 10.32
N LEU A 41 5.29 -3.56 10.66
CA LEU A 41 5.74 -4.51 9.65
C LEU A 41 4.56 -5.15 8.92
N ASN A 42 3.50 -5.57 9.61
CA ASN A 42 2.34 -6.17 8.96
C ASN A 42 1.66 -5.22 7.97
N ARG A 43 1.56 -3.92 8.32
CA ARG A 43 1.08 -2.89 7.41
C ARG A 43 2.01 -2.73 6.21
N HIS A 44 3.32 -2.67 6.43
CA HIS A 44 4.31 -2.59 5.36
C HIS A 44 4.18 -3.77 4.39
N ASN A 45 4.22 -4.99 4.91
CA ASN A 45 4.11 -6.21 4.13
C ASN A 45 2.78 -6.25 3.35
N SER A 46 1.67 -5.92 3.99
CA SER A 46 0.36 -5.82 3.33
C SER A 46 0.31 -4.73 2.26
N SER A 47 1.08 -3.65 2.41
CA SER A 47 1.05 -2.51 1.50
C SER A 47 2.02 -2.63 0.32
N ILE A 48 3.09 -3.41 0.46
CA ILE A 48 4.21 -3.44 -0.49
C ILE A 48 4.39 -4.81 -1.14
N HIS A 49 4.16 -5.89 -0.40
CA HIS A 49 4.36 -7.25 -0.90
C HIS A 49 3.06 -7.98 -1.16
N ASN A 50 2.05 -7.76 -0.31
CA ASN A 50 0.83 -8.56 -0.34
C ASN A 50 -0.34 -7.81 -0.98
N HIS A 51 -0.21 -7.56 -2.28
CA HIS A 51 -1.26 -6.94 -3.08
C HIS A 51 -2.33 -7.98 -3.39
N ARG A 52 -3.51 -7.87 -2.78
CA ARG A 52 -4.59 -8.87 -2.88
C ARG A 52 -5.89 -8.33 -3.49
N PHE A 53 -5.91 -7.05 -3.84
CA PHE A 53 -7.12 -6.37 -4.27
C PHE A 53 -7.05 -6.07 -5.77
N PRO A 54 -7.42 -7.03 -6.64
CA PRO A 54 -7.44 -6.79 -8.07
C PRO A 54 -8.49 -5.76 -8.45
N CYS A 55 -8.20 -5.03 -9.52
CA CYS A 55 -9.12 -4.16 -10.21
C CYS A 55 -10.21 -5.02 -10.89
N ARG A 56 -11.48 -4.71 -10.62
CA ARG A 56 -12.65 -5.42 -11.18
C ARG A 56 -13.36 -4.63 -12.29
N SER A 57 -12.80 -3.53 -12.74
CA SER A 57 -13.44 -2.70 -13.77
C SER A 57 -13.41 -3.35 -15.15
N ASN A 58 -12.31 -3.99 -15.50
CA ASN A 58 -12.08 -4.67 -16.78
C ASN A 58 -10.92 -5.66 -16.63
N GLU A 59 -11.04 -6.82 -17.27
CA GLU A 59 -10.02 -7.87 -17.34
C GLU A 59 -8.69 -7.34 -17.91
N ALA A 60 -8.73 -6.35 -18.81
CA ALA A 60 -7.54 -5.73 -19.39
C ALA A 60 -6.72 -4.86 -18.41
N CYS A 61 -7.28 -4.41 -17.29
CA CYS A 61 -6.56 -3.54 -16.36
C CYS A 61 -5.47 -4.31 -15.59
N GLY A 62 -5.76 -5.55 -15.18
CA GLY A 62 -4.83 -6.45 -14.48
C GLY A 62 -4.20 -5.90 -13.17
N LYS A 63 -4.59 -4.71 -12.73
CA LYS A 63 -3.93 -4.02 -11.62
C LYS A 63 -4.32 -4.64 -10.28
N VAL A 64 -3.33 -5.04 -9.48
CA VAL A 64 -3.54 -5.55 -8.12
C VAL A 64 -3.03 -4.55 -7.09
N LEU A 65 -3.92 -4.15 -6.16
CA LEU A 65 -3.65 -3.15 -5.16
C LEU A 65 -3.46 -3.76 -3.77
N ALA A 66 -2.77 -3.00 -2.93
CA ALA A 66 -2.47 -3.30 -1.53
C ALA A 66 -3.71 -3.41 -0.63
N ASP A 67 -4.67 -2.49 -0.80
CA ASP A 67 -5.87 -2.43 0.04
C ASP A 67 -7.10 -1.93 -0.74
N ASN A 68 -8.27 -1.98 -0.09
CA ASN A 68 -9.55 -1.57 -0.66
C ASN A 68 -9.60 -0.05 -0.94
N LYS A 69 -8.94 0.77 -0.12
CA LYS A 69 -8.88 2.23 -0.30
C LYS A 69 -8.04 2.61 -1.53
N ALA A 70 -6.92 1.93 -1.74
CA ALA A 70 -6.06 2.06 -2.90
C ALA A 70 -6.76 1.60 -4.17
N ARG A 71 -7.53 0.50 -4.11
CA ARG A 71 -8.38 0.05 -5.21
C ARG A 71 -9.47 1.07 -5.54
N ASN A 72 -10.19 1.60 -4.55
CA ASN A 72 -11.22 2.61 -4.79
C ASN A 72 -10.63 3.88 -5.41
N ARG A 73 -9.44 4.30 -4.96
CA ARG A 73 -8.71 5.40 -5.61
C ARG A 73 -8.35 5.08 -7.05
N HIS A 74 -7.86 3.87 -7.31
CA HIS A 74 -7.53 3.43 -8.65
C HIS A 74 -8.74 3.51 -9.59
N TYR A 75 -9.94 3.12 -9.12
CA TYR A 75 -11.16 3.27 -9.90
C TYR A 75 -11.45 4.73 -10.24
N TRP A 76 -11.39 5.66 -9.29
CA TRP A 76 -11.67 7.07 -9.57
C TRP A 76 -10.67 7.72 -10.55
N VAL A 77 -9.42 7.26 -10.60
CA VAL A 77 -8.38 7.84 -11.48
C VAL A 77 -8.37 7.22 -12.87
N HIS A 78 -8.59 5.90 -12.99
CA HIS A 78 -8.45 5.17 -14.25
C HIS A 78 -9.76 4.62 -14.80
N HIS A 79 -10.79 4.47 -13.96
CA HIS A 79 -12.08 3.87 -14.30
C HIS A 79 -13.23 4.70 -13.71
N GLN A 80 -13.17 6.03 -13.88
CA GLN A 80 -14.10 6.97 -13.25
C GLN A 80 -15.57 6.63 -13.53
N ARG A 81 -15.90 6.29 -14.79
CA ARG A 81 -17.25 5.88 -15.18
C ARG A 81 -17.72 4.64 -14.43
N TRP A 82 -16.88 3.62 -14.36
CA TRP A 82 -17.17 2.38 -13.61
C TRP A 82 -17.36 2.67 -12.12
N ALA A 83 -16.52 3.55 -11.54
CA ALA A 83 -16.65 3.96 -10.14
C ALA A 83 -18.00 4.64 -9.86
N GLN A 84 -18.45 5.51 -10.76
CA GLN A 84 -19.76 6.18 -10.68
C GLN A 84 -20.91 5.17 -10.80
N GLU A 85 -20.88 4.30 -11.81
CA GLU A 85 -21.92 3.27 -12.04
C GLU A 85 -22.04 2.30 -10.86
N ASN A 86 -20.91 1.95 -10.23
CA ASN A 86 -20.86 1.04 -9.09
C ASN A 86 -21.06 1.74 -7.74
N ASN A 87 -21.51 3.01 -7.74
CA ASN A 87 -21.81 3.78 -6.53
C ASN A 87 -20.63 3.79 -5.53
N ILE A 88 -19.40 3.80 -6.04
CA ILE A 88 -18.22 3.87 -5.19
C ILE A 88 -18.16 5.29 -4.63
N PRO A 89 -18.02 5.47 -3.32
CA PRO A 89 -18.00 6.80 -2.72
C PRO A 89 -16.91 7.65 -3.37
N SER A 90 -17.28 8.87 -3.75
CA SER A 90 -16.31 9.83 -4.26
C SER A 90 -15.27 10.10 -3.17
N LEU A 91 -13.99 10.03 -3.58
CA LEU A 91 -12.89 10.41 -2.71
C LEU A 91 -12.77 11.93 -2.60
N GLU A 92 -13.48 12.65 -3.45
CA GLU A 92 -13.47 14.09 -3.57
C GLU A 92 -14.04 14.75 -2.32
N GLY A 93 -13.63 15.98 -2.08
CA GLY A 93 -14.22 16.82 -1.07
C GLY A 93 -13.65 18.23 -1.15
N GLU A 94 -14.38 19.16 -0.58
CA GLU A 94 -14.02 20.57 -0.56
C GLU A 94 -13.64 21.02 0.85
N CYS A 95 -12.81 22.05 0.93
CA CYS A 95 -12.59 22.76 2.18
C CYS A 95 -13.68 23.81 2.36
N GLU A 96 -14.58 23.62 3.32
CA GLU A 96 -15.71 24.54 3.58
C GLU A 96 -15.25 25.96 3.97
N ALA A 97 -14.02 26.13 4.45
CA ALA A 97 -13.49 27.44 4.84
C ALA A 97 -12.97 28.30 3.68
N CYS A 98 -12.58 27.68 2.56
CA CYS A 98 -11.99 28.39 1.41
C CYS A 98 -12.58 27.98 0.05
N GLY A 99 -13.51 27.03 0.02
CA GLY A 99 -14.12 26.51 -1.20
C GLY A 99 -13.17 25.70 -2.10
N GLN A 100 -11.96 25.39 -1.64
CA GLN A 100 -11.00 24.69 -2.47
C GLN A 100 -11.40 23.22 -2.62
N THR A 101 -11.55 22.77 -3.87
CA THR A 101 -11.90 21.39 -4.20
C THR A 101 -10.66 20.50 -4.22
N PHE A 102 -10.81 19.29 -3.69
CA PHE A 102 -9.76 18.29 -3.69
C PHE A 102 -10.32 16.98 -4.21
N SER A 103 -9.54 16.28 -5.03
CA SER A 103 -9.90 14.94 -5.50
C SER A 103 -9.89 13.86 -4.39
N ARG A 104 -9.44 14.22 -3.18
CA ARG A 104 -9.15 13.28 -2.08
C ARG A 104 -9.35 13.93 -0.71
N LYS A 105 -10.13 13.29 0.18
CA LYS A 105 -10.32 13.71 1.58
C LYS A 105 -9.02 13.87 2.38
N ASP A 106 -8.02 13.00 2.15
CA ASP A 106 -6.74 13.13 2.86
C ASP A 106 -5.93 14.36 2.44
N ARG A 107 -6.20 14.92 1.25
CA ARG A 107 -5.62 16.19 0.83
C ARG A 107 -6.23 17.36 1.59
N ILE A 108 -7.52 17.29 1.93
CA ILE A 108 -8.19 18.29 2.79
C ILE A 108 -7.55 18.29 4.17
N SER A 109 -7.38 17.12 4.79
CA SER A 109 -6.72 17.03 6.11
C SER A 109 -5.29 17.60 6.09
N ARG A 110 -4.54 17.37 4.99
CA ARG A 110 -3.22 17.97 4.81
C ARG A 110 -3.29 19.48 4.58
N HIS A 111 -4.28 19.94 3.82
CA HIS A 111 -4.55 21.36 3.59
C HIS A 111 -4.82 22.07 4.93
N LEU A 112 -5.72 21.56 5.77
CA LEU A 112 -6.03 22.17 7.08
C LEU A 112 -4.81 22.23 8.02
N LYS A 113 -3.89 21.26 7.94
CA LYS A 113 -2.63 21.31 8.69
C LYS A 113 -1.67 22.37 8.19
N ARG A 114 -1.66 22.64 6.88
CA ARG A 114 -0.75 23.61 6.24
C ARG A 114 -1.33 25.03 6.24
N PHE A 115 -2.66 25.16 6.26
CA PHE A 115 -3.40 26.41 6.22
C PHE A 115 -4.21 26.57 7.51
N PRO A 116 -3.58 27.01 8.61
CA PRO A 116 -4.24 27.19 9.90
C PRO A 116 -5.43 28.15 9.81
N ALA A 117 -5.36 29.18 8.96
CA ALA A 117 -6.49 30.09 8.71
C ALA A 117 -7.77 29.37 8.21
N CYS A 118 -7.62 28.28 7.44
CA CYS A 118 -8.77 27.46 7.03
C CYS A 118 -9.25 26.55 8.17
N ARG A 119 -8.34 26.09 9.03
CA ARG A 119 -8.66 25.26 10.19
C ARG A 119 -9.42 26.05 11.27
N GLU A 120 -9.00 27.29 11.53
CA GLU A 120 -9.63 28.20 12.48
C GLU A 120 -11.05 28.58 12.06
N LYS A 121 -11.27 28.83 10.76
CA LYS A 121 -12.62 29.07 10.21
C LYS A 121 -13.58 27.89 10.39
N LEU A 122 -13.06 26.67 10.53
CA LEU A 122 -13.85 25.46 10.79
C LEU A 122 -13.91 25.09 12.28
N GLY A 123 -13.26 25.85 13.16
CA GLY A 123 -13.22 25.55 14.59
C GLY A 123 -12.48 24.24 14.95
N LEU A 124 -11.48 23.83 14.15
CA LEU A 124 -10.71 22.58 14.30
C LEU A 124 -9.29 22.75 14.88
#